data_AF-A0A4R3JBZ2-F1
#
_entry.id   AF-A0A4R3JBZ2-F1
#
_cell.length_a   1.000
_cell.length_b   1.000
_cell.length_c   1.000
_cell.angle_alpha   90.00
_cell.angle_beta   90.00
_cell.angle_gamma   90.00
#
_symmetry.space_group_name_H-M   'P 1'
#
loop_
_entity.id
_entity.type
_entity.pdbx_description
1 polymer ?
#
loop_
_entity_poly.entity_id
_entity_poly.type
_entity_poly.pdbx_seq_one_letter_code
_entity_poly.pdbx_strand_id
1 'polypeptide(L)'
;MTGHRIRLLAVAATLLVLGGCSALQDGEILKPEFWASSPLKDNTEAELGLGEMAKGDNVKAMTHFQKALKANPNDVDALLGFGLLYKNTGQKTKARQMFEAVLALRPDDNKQMLVWADRQPQPISKIASVNLGLLDGAPPPEAHAVSGDGSGTDGEAMASKPPVQSAMGTMSDSSSQPFVEADSNVERRFKILRDLLDQGLITKDEFIARRQANVGALLPLTSPPPAAGLDRPVPSAEQISGRLRAIGRALEMRAMSVAQHTAERTMILDALMPATPVAIANPGEPPQGLMQAADAVRRLEKLKEEHLITSDEYTKERAAIERAMQPAPMKPTTSKAPSAQNGGEPAALKGFRPGVHLASYRSKRAADIGWRKLLKSDARLLRGLSHHVERVDLGGRKGIYYRLKAGPLKNNDAAKALCRKFKARRQYCVPTMINFG
;
A
#
# COMPACT_ATOMS: atom_id res chain seq x y z
N MET A 1 -28.76 -5.96 -82.12
CA MET A 1 -27.86 -5.30 -81.14
C MET A 1 -28.11 -3.79 -81.21
N THR A 2 -27.87 -3.09 -80.09
CA THR A 2 -28.15 -1.67 -79.76
C THR A 2 -29.59 -1.26 -79.46
N GLY A 3 -29.77 -0.74 -78.24
CA GLY A 3 -30.67 0.38 -77.96
C GLY A 3 -31.95 0.04 -77.22
N HIS A 4 -31.90 -0.11 -75.88
CA HIS A 4 -32.92 0.39 -74.95
C HIS A 4 -32.49 0.09 -73.51
N ARG A 5 -32.29 1.14 -72.70
CA ARG A 5 -32.62 1.25 -71.25
C ARG A 5 -31.84 2.40 -70.62
N ILE A 6 -32.31 3.61 -70.91
CA ILE A 6 -32.21 4.76 -70.00
C ILE A 6 -33.61 4.92 -69.41
N ARG A 7 -33.68 5.27 -68.11
CA ARG A 7 -34.85 5.53 -67.25
C ARG A 7 -35.19 4.39 -66.28
N LEU A 8 -34.50 4.37 -65.14
CA LEU A 8 -35.02 4.10 -63.79
C LEU A 8 -33.87 4.05 -62.78
N LEU A 9 -33.15 5.16 -62.60
CA LEU A 9 -32.22 5.35 -61.48
C LEU A 9 -32.32 6.79 -60.97
N ALA A 10 -33.53 7.18 -60.57
CA ALA A 10 -33.81 8.45 -59.93
C ALA A 10 -34.80 8.27 -58.77
N VAL A 11 -34.65 7.22 -57.97
CA VAL A 11 -35.25 7.10 -56.62
C VAL A 11 -34.35 6.19 -55.75
N ALA A 12 -33.16 6.67 -55.40
CA ALA A 12 -32.35 6.08 -54.32
C ALA A 12 -31.38 7.10 -53.70
N ALA A 13 -31.71 8.39 -53.76
CA ALA A 13 -30.89 9.48 -53.22
C ALA A 13 -31.52 10.15 -51.98
N THR A 14 -32.58 9.59 -51.42
CA THR A 14 -33.32 10.19 -50.28
C THR A 14 -33.75 9.14 -49.25
N LEU A 15 -32.88 8.18 -48.91
CA LEU A 15 -33.08 7.28 -47.76
C LEU A 15 -31.77 6.95 -47.02
N LEU A 16 -30.82 7.91 -46.99
CA LEU A 16 -29.59 7.82 -46.18
C LEU A 16 -29.42 9.04 -45.25
N VAL A 17 -30.54 9.60 -44.77
CA VAL A 17 -30.52 10.64 -43.71
C VAL A 17 -31.34 10.22 -42.46
N LEU A 18 -31.87 8.99 -42.42
CA LEU A 18 -32.58 8.47 -41.24
C LEU A 18 -31.98 7.17 -40.68
N GLY A 19 -30.66 6.99 -40.83
CA GLY A 19 -29.90 5.90 -40.20
C GLY A 19 -28.87 6.38 -39.15
N GLY A 20 -28.83 7.67 -38.84
CA GLY A 20 -27.80 8.28 -38.01
C GLY A 20 -27.93 8.08 -36.49
N CYS A 21 -28.99 7.41 -36.01
CA CYS A 21 -29.21 7.20 -34.57
C CYS A 21 -29.19 5.74 -34.11
N SER A 22 -29.04 4.76 -35.00
CA SER A 22 -28.94 3.34 -34.61
C SER A 22 -27.48 2.87 -34.39
N ALA A 23 -26.48 3.55 -34.97
CA ALA A 23 -25.06 3.19 -34.78
C ALA A 23 -24.51 3.48 -33.37
N LEU A 24 -25.24 4.25 -32.55
CA LEU A 24 -24.90 4.50 -31.15
C LEU A 24 -25.47 3.44 -30.18
N GLN A 25 -26.33 2.54 -30.68
CA GLN A 25 -27.06 1.61 -29.83
C GLN A 25 -26.40 0.22 -29.73
N ASP A 26 -25.47 -0.10 -30.63
CA ASP A 26 -24.93 -1.47 -30.78
C ASP A 26 -23.51 -1.67 -30.23
N GLY A 27 -22.99 -0.76 -29.40
CA GLY A 27 -21.70 -0.97 -28.72
C GLY A 27 -20.49 -1.06 -29.68
N GLU A 28 -20.62 -0.57 -30.91
CA GLU A 28 -19.54 -0.46 -31.90
C GLU A 28 -18.35 0.37 -31.37
N ILE A 29 -18.59 1.34 -30.49
CA ILE A 29 -17.55 2.11 -29.77
C ILE A 29 -16.68 1.21 -28.86
N LEU A 30 -17.20 0.06 -28.42
CA LEU A 30 -16.49 -0.87 -27.55
C LEU A 30 -15.72 -1.95 -28.34
N LYS A 31 -15.82 -1.96 -29.67
CA LYS A 31 -15.08 -2.92 -30.48
C LYS A 31 -13.61 -2.52 -30.60
N PRO A 32 -12.66 -3.47 -30.47
CA PRO A 32 -11.23 -3.18 -30.61
C PRO A 32 -10.87 -2.53 -31.96
N GLU A 33 -11.61 -2.86 -33.02
CA GLU A 33 -11.38 -2.39 -34.40
C GLU A 33 -11.66 -0.88 -34.58
N PHE A 34 -12.60 -0.34 -33.80
CA PHE A 34 -12.90 1.10 -33.77
C PHE A 34 -11.69 1.90 -33.25
N TRP A 35 -11.05 1.40 -32.19
CA TRP A 35 -9.83 2.02 -31.63
C TRP A 35 -8.58 1.72 -32.46
N ALA A 36 -8.54 0.59 -33.18
CA ALA A 36 -7.42 0.22 -34.04
C ALA A 36 -7.28 1.10 -35.32
N SER A 37 -8.36 1.78 -35.73
CA SER A 37 -8.38 2.70 -36.87
C SER A 37 -8.39 4.18 -36.48
N SER A 38 -8.35 4.47 -35.17
CA SER A 38 -8.35 5.82 -34.63
C SER A 38 -6.96 6.48 -34.79
N PRO A 39 -6.85 7.82 -34.98
CA PRO A 39 -5.56 8.51 -35.09
C PRO A 39 -4.69 8.45 -33.81
N LEU A 40 -5.23 7.87 -32.74
CA LEU A 40 -4.59 7.60 -31.45
C LEU A 40 -3.68 6.37 -31.55
N LYS A 41 -2.57 6.50 -32.28
CA LYS A 41 -1.63 5.39 -32.53
C LYS A 41 -0.73 5.06 -31.33
N ASP A 42 -0.67 5.95 -30.34
CA ASP A 42 0.03 5.74 -29.08
C ASP A 42 -0.99 5.47 -27.98
N ASN A 43 -1.47 4.23 -27.91
CA ASN A 43 -2.42 3.77 -26.90
C ASN A 43 -1.73 3.82 -25.52
N THR A 44 -1.81 4.97 -24.85
CA THR A 44 -1.17 5.21 -23.57
C THR A 44 -1.86 4.35 -22.51
N GLU A 45 -1.09 3.73 -21.61
CA GLU A 45 -1.66 2.93 -20.52
C GLU A 45 -2.68 3.73 -19.67
N ALA A 46 -2.64 5.07 -19.72
CA ALA A 46 -3.64 5.96 -19.13
C ALA A 46 -5.02 5.85 -19.79
N GLU A 47 -5.08 5.85 -21.12
CA GLU A 47 -6.34 5.71 -21.89
C GLU A 47 -7.00 4.34 -21.65
N LEU A 48 -6.20 3.27 -21.58
CA LEU A 48 -6.69 1.95 -21.18
C LEU A 48 -7.28 1.97 -19.76
N GLY A 49 -6.64 2.69 -18.85
CA GLY A 49 -7.13 2.89 -17.49
C GLY A 49 -8.49 3.60 -17.45
N LEU A 50 -8.66 4.66 -18.25
CA LEU A 50 -9.93 5.37 -18.39
C LEU A 50 -11.01 4.46 -18.99
N GLY A 51 -10.67 3.63 -19.98
CA GLY A 51 -11.56 2.66 -20.59
C GLY A 51 -12.02 1.54 -19.64
N GLU A 52 -11.15 1.05 -18.77
CA GLU A 52 -11.53 0.07 -17.74
C GLU A 52 -12.36 0.72 -16.61
N MET A 53 -12.07 1.97 -16.25
CA MET A 53 -12.87 2.74 -15.30
C MET A 53 -14.28 2.97 -15.85
N ALA A 54 -14.39 3.25 -17.15
CA ALA A 54 -15.65 3.39 -17.86
C ALA A 54 -16.51 2.11 -17.80
N LYS A 55 -15.87 0.94 -17.83
CA LYS A 55 -16.54 -0.37 -17.66
C LYS A 55 -16.90 -0.68 -16.20
N GLY A 56 -16.47 0.15 -15.24
CA GLY A 56 -16.61 -0.09 -13.81
C GLY A 56 -15.57 -1.04 -13.21
N ASP A 57 -14.58 -1.50 -13.99
CA ASP A 57 -13.49 -2.35 -13.50
C ASP A 57 -12.37 -1.50 -12.89
N ASN A 58 -12.64 -1.02 -11.68
CA ASN A 58 -11.73 -0.15 -10.92
C ASN A 58 -10.36 -0.79 -10.64
N VAL A 59 -10.29 -2.14 -10.57
CA VAL A 59 -9.06 -2.87 -10.27
C VAL A 59 -8.14 -2.89 -11.49
N LYS A 60 -8.69 -3.16 -12.67
CA LYS A 60 -7.91 -3.08 -13.92
C LYS A 60 -7.55 -1.64 -14.26
N ALA A 61 -8.46 -0.69 -14.08
CA ALA A 61 -8.18 0.74 -14.25
C ALA A 61 -6.98 1.18 -13.43
N MET A 62 -6.96 0.84 -12.13
CA MET A 62 -5.83 1.12 -11.24
C MET A 62 -4.52 0.50 -11.72
N THR A 63 -4.56 -0.73 -12.25
CA THR A 63 -3.37 -1.41 -12.77
C THR A 63 -2.79 -0.68 -13.99
N HIS A 64 -3.66 -0.24 -14.90
CA HIS A 64 -3.28 0.50 -16.10
C HIS A 64 -2.71 1.89 -15.76
N PHE A 65 -3.37 2.65 -14.88
CA PHE A 65 -2.85 3.93 -14.40
C PHE A 65 -1.51 3.79 -13.65
N GLN A 66 -1.31 2.72 -12.86
CA GLN A 66 -0.01 2.46 -12.20
C GLN A 66 1.10 2.23 -13.23
N LYS A 67 0.82 1.51 -14.31
CA LYS A 67 1.79 1.30 -15.39
C LYS A 67 2.11 2.60 -16.12
N ALA A 68 1.10 3.42 -16.39
CA ALA A 68 1.27 4.74 -17.00
C ALA A 68 2.19 5.63 -16.16
N LEU A 69 1.92 5.76 -14.85
CA LEU A 69 2.78 6.56 -13.95
C LEU A 69 4.17 5.96 -13.73
N LYS A 70 4.33 4.65 -13.86
CA LYS A 70 5.65 4.02 -13.80
C LYS A 70 6.48 4.32 -15.05
N ALA A 71 5.85 4.40 -16.21
CA ALA A 71 6.51 4.76 -17.46
C ALA A 71 6.79 6.27 -17.55
N ASN A 72 5.81 7.08 -17.13
CA ASN A 72 5.92 8.53 -17.05
C ASN A 72 5.28 9.03 -15.74
N PRO A 73 6.08 9.37 -14.72
CA PRO A 73 5.57 9.89 -13.45
C PRO A 73 4.75 11.18 -13.55
N ASN A 74 4.90 11.93 -14.66
CA ASN A 74 4.22 13.20 -14.92
C ASN A 74 3.11 13.03 -15.98
N ASP A 75 2.60 11.82 -16.18
CA ASP A 75 1.47 11.56 -17.08
C ASP A 75 0.19 12.17 -16.51
N VAL A 76 -0.23 13.28 -17.11
CA VAL A 76 -1.39 14.07 -16.66
C VAL A 76 -2.71 13.33 -16.82
N ASP A 77 -2.82 12.43 -17.80
CA ASP A 77 -4.01 11.63 -18.05
C ASP A 77 -4.16 10.52 -17.00
N ALA A 78 -3.04 9.88 -16.63
CA ALA A 78 -3.01 8.88 -15.57
C ALA A 78 -3.25 9.50 -14.19
N LEU A 79 -2.67 10.68 -13.90
CA LEU A 79 -2.93 11.42 -12.67
C LEU A 79 -4.41 11.82 -12.57
N LEU A 80 -4.97 12.40 -13.64
CA LEU A 80 -6.38 12.77 -13.66
C LEU A 80 -7.30 11.55 -13.50
N GLY A 81 -6.99 10.46 -14.19
CA GLY A 81 -7.69 9.18 -14.09
C GLY A 81 -7.70 8.61 -12.68
N PHE A 82 -6.55 8.63 -11.98
CA PHE A 82 -6.50 8.27 -10.56
C PHE A 82 -7.32 9.21 -9.68
N GLY A 83 -7.28 10.52 -9.93
CA GLY A 83 -8.07 11.49 -9.19
C GLY A 83 -9.57 11.19 -9.25
N LEU A 84 -10.08 10.93 -10.45
CA LEU A 84 -11.48 10.55 -10.68
C LEU A 84 -11.82 9.19 -10.04
N LEU A 85 -10.95 8.19 -10.20
CA LEU A 85 -11.14 6.86 -9.62
C LEU A 85 -11.19 6.92 -8.07
N TYR A 86 -10.29 7.69 -7.45
CA TYR A 86 -10.30 7.88 -6.00
C TYR A 86 -11.51 8.68 -5.53
N LYS A 87 -11.97 9.67 -6.31
CA LYS A 87 -13.21 10.40 -6.00
C LYS A 87 -14.41 9.46 -5.99
N ASN A 88 -14.56 8.63 -7.04
CA ASN A 88 -15.68 7.72 -7.19
C ASN A 88 -15.69 6.59 -6.15
N THR A 89 -14.51 6.20 -5.65
CA THR A 89 -14.37 5.18 -4.58
C THR A 89 -14.38 5.77 -3.17
N GLY A 90 -14.67 7.06 -3.00
CA GLY A 90 -14.77 7.73 -1.70
C GLY A 90 -13.44 8.09 -1.03
N GLN A 91 -12.31 7.87 -1.70
CA GLN A 91 -10.96 8.18 -1.22
C GLN A 91 -10.61 9.65 -1.49
N LYS A 92 -11.40 10.58 -0.93
CA LYS A 92 -11.31 12.04 -1.19
C LYS A 92 -9.90 12.62 -1.03
N THR A 93 -9.14 12.18 -0.02
CA THR A 93 -7.77 12.65 0.23
C THR A 93 -6.83 12.28 -0.91
N LYS A 94 -6.93 11.05 -1.46
CA LYS A 94 -6.12 10.62 -2.60
C LYS A 94 -6.56 11.30 -3.88
N ALA A 95 -7.87 11.51 -4.06
CA ALA A 95 -8.41 12.23 -5.20
C ALA A 95 -7.84 13.65 -5.29
N ARG A 96 -7.85 14.37 -4.17
CA ARG A 96 -7.25 15.70 -4.02
C ARG A 96 -5.80 15.74 -4.49
N GLN A 97 -4.96 14.84 -3.96
CA GLN A 97 -3.54 14.81 -4.29
C GLN A 97 -3.28 14.64 -5.79
N MET A 98 -4.06 13.79 -6.45
CA MET A 98 -3.93 13.57 -7.88
C MET A 98 -4.34 14.80 -8.68
N PHE A 99 -5.42 15.48 -8.30
CA PHE A 99 -5.84 16.73 -8.94
C PHE A 99 -4.84 17.87 -8.72
N GLU A 100 -4.28 18.00 -7.51
CA GLU A 100 -3.22 18.96 -7.21
C GLU A 100 -1.96 18.69 -8.03
N ALA A 101 -1.57 17.42 -8.20
CA ALA A 101 -0.45 17.04 -9.05
C ALA A 101 -0.68 17.42 -10.53
N VAL A 102 -1.90 17.21 -11.05
CA VAL A 102 -2.28 17.68 -12.40
C VAL A 102 -2.11 19.20 -12.52
N LEU A 103 -2.59 19.97 -11.54
CA LEU A 103 -2.48 21.43 -11.56
C LEU A 103 -1.03 21.92 -11.43
N ALA A 104 -0.21 21.23 -10.64
CA ALA A 104 1.21 21.56 -10.46
C ALA A 104 2.03 21.36 -11.75
N LEU A 105 1.65 20.38 -12.58
CA LEU A 105 2.29 20.11 -13.86
C LEU A 105 1.94 21.12 -14.96
N ARG A 106 0.94 21.99 -14.71
CA ARG A 106 0.47 23.02 -15.65
C ARG A 106 0.32 22.48 -17.09
N PRO A 107 -0.55 21.47 -17.30
CA PRO A 107 -0.82 20.97 -18.64
C PRO A 107 -1.34 22.11 -19.52
N ASP A 108 -0.89 22.12 -20.76
CA ASP A 108 -1.36 23.03 -21.80
C ASP A 108 -2.87 22.85 -22.04
N ASP A 109 -3.58 23.94 -22.36
CA ASP A 109 -5.03 23.97 -22.55
C ASP A 109 -5.49 23.16 -23.78
N ASN A 110 -4.56 22.81 -24.67
CA ASN A 110 -4.78 21.88 -25.78
C ASN A 110 -4.96 20.42 -25.31
N LYS A 111 -4.54 20.07 -24.08
CA LYS A 111 -4.80 18.75 -23.50
C LYS A 111 -6.19 18.73 -22.87
N GLN A 112 -7.13 18.20 -23.64
CA GLN A 112 -8.55 18.18 -23.30
C GLN A 112 -9.05 16.76 -23.11
N MET A 113 -9.98 16.58 -22.17
CA MET A 113 -10.64 15.30 -21.94
C MET A 113 -12.15 15.50 -21.99
N LEU A 114 -12.84 14.53 -22.59
CA LEU A 114 -14.31 14.48 -22.57
C LEU A 114 -14.77 13.88 -21.23
N VAL A 115 -15.46 14.68 -20.42
CA VAL A 115 -16.14 14.20 -19.21
C VAL A 115 -17.61 13.99 -19.57
N TRP A 116 -18.14 12.78 -19.40
CA TRP A 116 -19.48 12.41 -19.89
C TRP A 116 -20.65 13.28 -19.37
N ALA A 117 -20.44 14.06 -18.32
CA ALA A 117 -21.42 15.04 -17.83
C ALA A 117 -21.61 16.23 -18.79
N ASP A 118 -20.58 16.60 -19.55
CA ASP A 118 -20.56 17.75 -20.44
C ASP A 118 -20.29 17.32 -21.89
N ARG A 119 -21.13 17.77 -22.84
CA ARG A 119 -21.01 17.42 -24.26
C ARG A 119 -19.87 18.13 -24.99
N GLN A 120 -18.88 18.65 -24.26
CA GLN A 120 -17.73 19.36 -24.80
C GLN A 120 -16.45 18.95 -24.06
N PRO A 121 -15.34 18.69 -24.78
CA PRO A 121 -14.03 18.48 -24.15
C PRO A 121 -13.66 19.67 -23.27
N GLN A 122 -13.17 19.40 -22.05
CA GLN A 122 -12.68 20.43 -21.14
C GLN A 122 -11.17 20.26 -20.96
N PRO A 123 -10.41 21.35 -20.76
CA PRO A 123 -9.01 21.27 -20.38
C PRO A 123 -8.83 20.41 -19.13
N ILE A 124 -7.80 19.56 -19.12
CA ILE A 124 -7.48 18.67 -18.00
C ILE A 124 -7.25 19.46 -16.70
N SER A 125 -6.61 20.63 -16.79
CA SER A 125 -6.43 21.59 -15.70
C SER A 125 -7.77 22.03 -15.11
N LYS A 126 -8.74 22.39 -15.96
CA LYS A 126 -10.09 22.80 -15.54
C LYS A 126 -10.82 21.66 -14.84
N ILE A 127 -10.78 20.44 -15.40
CA ILE A 127 -11.41 19.26 -14.80
C ILE A 127 -10.84 18.99 -13.40
N ALA A 128 -9.51 19.05 -13.25
CA ALA A 128 -8.85 18.88 -11.95
C ALA A 128 -9.29 19.96 -10.96
N SER A 129 -9.32 21.23 -11.37
CA SER A 129 -9.72 22.35 -10.49
C SER A 129 -11.18 22.25 -10.01
N VAL A 130 -12.11 21.88 -10.89
CA VAL A 130 -13.53 21.71 -10.54
C VAL A 130 -13.70 20.54 -9.57
N ASN A 131 -13.04 19.41 -9.85
CA ASN A 131 -13.13 18.25 -8.96
C ASN A 131 -12.47 18.52 -7.60
N LEU A 132 -11.41 19.31 -7.55
CA LEU A 132 -10.79 19.76 -6.30
C LEU A 132 -11.79 20.59 -5.46
N GLY A 133 -12.46 21.58 -6.08
CA GLY A 133 -13.49 22.37 -5.40
C GLY A 133 -14.67 21.53 -4.89
N LEU A 134 -15.13 20.55 -5.68
CA LEU A 134 -16.19 19.62 -5.26
C LEU A 134 -15.80 18.76 -4.05
N LEU A 135 -14.50 18.48 -3.86
CA LEU A 135 -14.01 17.73 -2.69
C LEU A 135 -14.00 18.58 -1.41
N ASP A 136 -13.91 19.91 -1.54
CA ASP A 136 -13.92 20.89 -0.46
C ASP A 136 -15.34 21.26 0.03
N GLY A 137 -16.37 20.65 -0.56
CA GLY A 137 -17.77 20.98 -0.24
C GLY A 137 -18.24 22.28 -0.90
N ALA A 138 -17.52 22.78 -1.90
CA ALA A 138 -18.05 23.84 -2.75
C ALA A 138 -19.28 23.31 -3.51
N PRO A 139 -20.36 24.09 -3.62
CA PRO A 139 -21.43 23.75 -4.54
C PRO A 139 -20.82 23.59 -5.95
N PRO A 140 -21.30 22.64 -6.78
CA PRO A 140 -20.87 22.58 -8.17
C PRO A 140 -21.03 23.98 -8.77
N PRO A 141 -20.07 24.46 -9.59
CA PRO A 141 -20.26 25.72 -10.28
C PRO A 141 -21.58 25.58 -11.03
N GLU A 142 -22.54 26.44 -10.71
CA GLU A 142 -23.81 26.49 -11.40
C GLU A 142 -23.48 26.52 -12.88
N ALA A 143 -23.94 25.51 -13.60
CA ALA A 143 -23.91 25.54 -15.04
C ALA A 143 -24.56 26.87 -15.42
N HIS A 144 -23.78 27.77 -16.03
CA HIS A 144 -24.32 28.98 -16.61
C HIS A 144 -25.38 28.53 -17.60
N ALA A 145 -26.63 28.53 -17.14
CA ALA A 145 -27.79 28.39 -17.98
C ALA A 145 -27.76 29.64 -18.86
N VAL A 146 -27.32 29.44 -20.09
CA VAL A 146 -27.60 30.34 -21.18
C VAL A 146 -29.13 30.47 -21.22
N SER A 147 -29.58 31.64 -20.77
CA SER A 147 -30.93 32.15 -20.94
C SER A 147 -31.29 32.11 -22.43
N GLY A 148 -32.24 31.25 -22.76
CA GLY A 148 -33.05 31.32 -23.97
C GLY A 148 -34.51 31.49 -23.54
N ASP A 149 -35.10 32.61 -23.98
CA ASP A 149 -36.46 33.08 -23.71
C ASP A 149 -37.57 32.04 -23.87
N GLY A 150 -38.66 32.23 -23.10
CA GLY A 150 -39.98 31.71 -23.48
C GLY A 150 -40.99 31.51 -22.34
N SER A 151 -41.64 32.60 -21.91
CA SER A 151 -43.08 32.72 -21.55
C SER A 151 -43.80 31.56 -20.80
N GLY A 152 -44.33 31.85 -19.60
CA GLY A 152 -45.44 31.09 -19.02
C GLY A 152 -45.76 31.32 -17.53
N THR A 153 -46.35 32.49 -17.23
CA THR A 153 -47.33 32.82 -16.15
C THR A 153 -47.35 32.09 -14.78
N ASP A 154 -47.13 32.89 -13.75
CA ASP A 154 -47.86 33.09 -12.47
C ASP A 154 -48.25 31.92 -11.54
N GLY A 155 -47.90 32.08 -10.25
CA GLY A 155 -48.65 31.49 -9.13
C GLY A 155 -47.84 31.14 -7.86
N GLU A 156 -47.64 32.13 -7.00
CA GLU A 156 -47.47 32.13 -5.52
C GLU A 156 -46.91 30.93 -4.71
N ALA A 157 -45.93 31.24 -3.83
CA ALA A 157 -46.01 31.18 -2.34
C ALA A 157 -44.59 31.07 -1.73
N MET A 158 -44.00 32.15 -1.18
CA MET A 158 -44.05 32.58 0.23
C MET A 158 -43.49 31.60 1.28
N ALA A 159 -42.32 32.02 1.82
CA ALA A 159 -41.89 32.01 3.22
C ALA A 159 -41.71 30.69 3.99
N SER A 160 -40.50 30.49 4.57
CA SER A 160 -40.27 30.51 6.03
C SER A 160 -38.83 30.11 6.42
N LYS A 161 -38.19 30.98 7.21
CA LYS A 161 -36.94 30.87 8.01
C LYS A 161 -36.96 29.68 9.01
N PRO A 162 -35.88 29.29 9.75
CA PRO A 162 -34.81 30.14 10.32
C PRO A 162 -33.36 29.59 10.37
N PRO A 163 -32.39 30.39 10.85
CA PRO A 163 -30.96 30.10 10.76
C PRO A 163 -30.42 29.44 12.03
N VAL A 164 -29.41 28.58 11.89
CA VAL A 164 -28.62 28.12 13.05
C VAL A 164 -27.12 28.28 12.75
N GLN A 165 -26.65 29.42 13.26
CA GLN A 165 -25.36 29.65 13.93
C GLN A 165 -24.10 28.99 13.39
N SER A 166 -23.25 29.87 12.84
CA SER A 166 -21.80 29.73 12.88
C SER A 166 -21.30 29.40 14.28
N ALA A 167 -20.68 28.23 14.41
CA ALA A 167 -19.58 28.04 15.35
C ALA A 167 -18.29 28.00 14.53
N MET A 168 -17.61 29.14 14.45
CA MET A 168 -16.19 29.20 14.07
C MET A 168 -15.42 28.39 15.11
N GLY A 169 -15.16 27.13 14.80
CA GLY A 169 -14.07 26.36 15.36
C GLY A 169 -12.92 26.42 14.37
N THR A 170 -11.88 27.15 14.71
CA THR A 170 -10.59 27.16 14.02
C THR A 170 -10.07 25.73 13.87
N MET A 171 -10.29 25.11 12.72
CA MET A 171 -9.60 23.88 12.31
C MET A 171 -8.44 24.31 11.43
N SER A 172 -7.29 24.39 12.08
CA SER A 172 -5.99 24.44 11.45
C SER A 172 -5.89 23.42 10.31
N ASP A 173 -5.39 23.92 9.18
CA ASP A 173 -4.61 23.23 8.17
C ASP A 173 -4.12 21.83 8.62
N SER A 174 -4.62 20.80 7.95
CA SER A 174 -4.11 19.43 8.09
C SER A 174 -3.99 18.81 6.70
N SER A 175 -3.17 19.45 5.89
CA SER A 175 -2.47 18.83 4.78
C SER A 175 -1.53 17.72 5.28
N SER A 176 -2.01 16.48 5.41
CA SER A 176 -1.13 15.35 5.72
C SER A 176 -1.52 14.05 5.00
N GLN A 177 -0.60 13.63 4.13
CA GLN A 177 -0.54 12.41 3.34
C GLN A 177 -0.81 11.13 4.16
N PRO A 178 -1.32 10.03 3.58
CA PRO A 178 -1.54 8.75 4.28
C PRO A 178 -0.27 8.15 4.92
N PHE A 179 0.93 8.46 4.40
CA PHE A 179 2.20 8.08 5.01
C PHE A 179 2.53 8.95 6.24
N VAL A 180 2.18 10.25 6.19
CA VAL A 180 2.29 11.18 7.33
C VAL A 180 1.27 10.84 8.40
N GLU A 181 0.07 10.38 8.04
CA GLU A 181 -0.99 10.01 8.98
C GLU A 181 -0.67 8.68 9.69
N ALA A 182 -0.13 7.67 8.98
CA ALA A 182 0.34 6.42 9.56
C ALA A 182 1.56 6.61 10.49
N ASP A 183 2.54 7.41 10.05
CA ASP A 183 3.67 7.81 10.90
C ASP A 183 3.20 8.61 12.12
N SER A 184 2.20 9.48 11.96
CA SER A 184 1.62 10.24 13.08
C SER A 184 0.92 9.33 14.10
N ASN A 185 0.29 8.24 13.67
CA ASN A 185 -0.35 7.28 14.58
C ASN A 185 0.67 6.49 15.39
N VAL A 186 1.74 6.03 14.74
CA VAL A 186 2.86 5.37 15.43
C VAL A 186 3.48 6.33 16.43
N GLU A 187 3.90 7.53 16.01
CA GLU A 187 4.45 8.56 16.91
C GLU A 187 3.52 8.84 18.09
N ARG A 188 2.22 9.01 17.83
CA ARG A 188 1.19 9.26 18.86
C ARG A 188 1.11 8.13 19.87
N ARG A 189 1.21 6.87 19.47
CA ARG A 189 1.23 5.73 20.40
C ARG A 189 2.44 5.80 21.35
N PHE A 190 3.63 6.11 20.84
CA PHE A 190 4.83 6.26 21.68
C PHE A 190 4.71 7.45 22.64
N LYS A 191 4.15 8.58 22.19
CA LYS A 191 3.83 9.74 23.06
C LYS A 191 2.87 9.34 24.18
N ILE A 192 1.75 8.71 23.83
CA ILE A 192 0.76 8.22 24.82
C ILE A 192 1.42 7.26 25.83
N LEU A 193 2.26 6.33 25.38
CA LEU A 193 2.93 5.40 26.30
C LEU A 193 3.84 6.14 27.30
N ARG A 194 4.57 7.18 26.85
CA ARG A 194 5.36 8.04 27.73
C ARG A 194 4.45 8.82 28.70
N ASP A 195 3.37 9.41 28.21
CA ASP A 195 2.44 10.17 29.05
C ASP A 195 1.80 9.29 30.13
N LEU A 196 1.49 8.01 29.82
CA LEU A 196 0.99 7.05 30.80
C LEU A 196 2.04 6.70 31.86
N LEU A 197 3.32 6.65 31.50
CA LEU A 197 4.42 6.45 32.44
C LEU A 197 4.57 7.66 33.37
N ASP A 198 4.57 8.87 32.80
CA ASP A 198 4.70 10.13 33.55
C ASP A 198 3.53 10.34 34.52
N GLN A 199 2.33 9.89 34.15
CA GLN A 199 1.15 9.90 35.00
C GLN A 199 1.10 8.74 36.02
N GLY A 200 2.08 7.84 36.02
CA GLY A 200 2.12 6.67 36.92
C GLY A 200 1.06 5.61 36.64
N LEU A 201 0.44 5.61 35.46
CA LEU A 201 -0.59 4.63 35.06
C LEU A 201 0.02 3.30 34.55
N ILE A 202 1.29 3.33 34.15
CA ILE A 202 2.10 2.15 33.84
C ILE A 202 3.43 2.21 34.59
N THR A 203 4.01 1.03 34.83
CA THR A 203 5.33 0.91 35.43
C THR A 203 6.44 1.15 34.40
N LYS A 204 7.64 1.44 34.88
CA LYS A 204 8.85 1.58 34.04
C LYS A 204 9.14 0.31 33.24
N ASP A 205 8.95 -0.86 33.84
CA ASP A 205 9.20 -2.15 33.18
C ASP A 205 8.19 -2.41 32.05
N GLU A 206 6.92 -2.08 32.28
CA GLU A 206 5.88 -2.14 31.23
C GLU A 206 6.20 -1.20 30.07
N PHE A 207 6.66 0.02 30.37
CA PHE A 207 7.09 0.98 29.35
C PHE A 207 8.26 0.42 28.52
N ILE A 208 9.31 -0.07 29.18
CA ILE A 208 10.51 -0.60 28.52
C ILE A 208 10.16 -1.79 27.63
N ALA A 209 9.39 -2.75 28.14
CA ALA A 209 9.01 -3.95 27.40
C ALA A 209 8.21 -3.61 26.13
N ARG A 210 7.21 -2.72 26.25
CA ARG A 210 6.36 -2.30 25.12
C ARG A 210 7.13 -1.47 24.11
N ARG A 211 7.99 -0.54 24.57
CA ARG A 211 8.85 0.24 23.69
C ARG A 211 9.81 -0.67 22.93
N GLN A 212 10.53 -1.54 23.61
CA GLN A 212 11.53 -2.41 23.01
C GLN A 212 10.93 -3.36 21.96
N ALA A 213 9.73 -3.88 22.20
CA ALA A 213 9.03 -4.75 21.26
C ALA A 213 8.57 -4.04 19.98
N ASN A 214 8.41 -2.71 20.01
CA ASN A 214 7.77 -1.94 18.94
C ASN A 214 8.64 -0.82 18.35
N VAL A 215 9.83 -0.56 18.88
CA VAL A 215 10.71 0.56 18.46
C VAL A 215 11.10 0.50 16.97
N GLY A 216 11.03 -0.67 16.34
CA GLY A 216 11.20 -0.80 14.88
C GLY A 216 10.14 -0.10 14.03
N ALA A 217 9.04 0.37 14.62
CA ALA A 217 8.11 1.27 13.93
C ALA A 217 8.71 2.68 13.72
N LEU A 218 9.60 3.10 14.63
CA LEU A 218 10.34 4.36 14.53
C LEU A 218 11.68 4.17 13.82
N LEU A 219 12.34 3.02 14.06
CA LEU A 219 13.70 2.68 13.62
C LEU A 219 13.72 1.42 12.74
N PRO A 220 13.13 1.46 11.53
CA PRO A 220 12.90 0.27 10.71
C PRO A 220 14.16 -0.50 10.28
N LEU A 221 15.33 0.14 10.22
CA LEU A 221 16.56 -0.47 9.69
C LEU A 221 17.42 -1.11 10.77
N THR A 222 17.41 -0.58 12.00
CA THR A 222 18.26 -1.06 13.09
C THR A 222 17.54 -1.86 14.16
N SER A 223 16.21 -1.83 14.17
CA SER A 223 15.39 -2.48 15.20
C SER A 223 14.54 -3.64 14.64
N PRO A 224 14.14 -4.61 15.48
CA PRO A 224 13.27 -5.69 15.04
C PRO A 224 11.92 -5.13 14.57
N PRO A 225 11.25 -5.78 13.61
CA PRO A 225 9.97 -5.29 13.12
C PRO A 225 8.92 -5.23 14.25
N PRO A 226 8.07 -4.19 14.28
CA PRO A 226 7.14 -3.94 15.38
C PRO A 226 5.89 -4.84 15.28
N ALA A 227 4.97 -4.69 16.23
CA ALA A 227 3.64 -5.27 16.10
C ALA A 227 2.92 -4.79 14.83
N ALA A 228 2.14 -5.67 14.21
CA ALA A 228 1.29 -5.32 13.10
C ALA A 228 0.13 -4.41 13.56
N GLY A 229 -0.21 -3.40 12.74
CA GLY A 229 -1.37 -2.54 12.98
C GLY A 229 -1.12 -1.32 13.87
N LEU A 230 0.13 -0.98 14.18
CA LEU A 230 0.46 0.25 14.92
C LEU A 230 0.17 1.54 14.11
N ASP A 231 0.08 1.43 12.79
CA ASP A 231 -0.31 2.47 11.84
C ASP A 231 -1.79 2.84 11.91
N ARG A 232 -2.62 2.00 12.55
CA ARG A 232 -4.06 2.25 12.71
C ARG A 232 -4.32 3.43 13.64
N PRO A 233 -5.44 4.16 13.44
CA PRO A 233 -5.85 5.23 14.35
C PRO A 233 -5.82 4.79 15.82
N VAL A 234 -5.33 5.68 16.68
CA VAL A 234 -5.26 5.47 18.12
C VAL A 234 -6.12 6.53 18.83
N PRO A 235 -6.88 6.16 19.88
CA PRO A 235 -7.57 7.11 20.74
C PRO A 235 -6.60 8.14 21.36
N SER A 236 -7.14 9.25 21.87
CA SER A 236 -6.33 10.28 22.53
C SER A 236 -5.72 9.79 23.86
N ALA A 237 -4.69 10.48 24.33
CA ALA A 237 -4.06 10.18 25.62
C ALA A 237 -5.06 10.30 26.78
N GLU A 238 -5.97 11.28 26.72
CA GLU A 238 -7.02 11.53 27.71
C GLU A 238 -8.04 10.40 27.73
N GLN A 239 -8.43 9.89 26.56
CA GLN A 239 -9.37 8.76 26.46
C GLN A 239 -8.76 7.49 27.07
N ILE A 240 -7.49 7.20 26.78
CA ILE A 240 -6.81 6.00 27.29
C ILE A 240 -6.53 6.12 28.79
N SER A 241 -5.95 7.24 29.23
CA SER A 241 -5.67 7.48 30.64
C SER A 241 -6.97 7.57 31.47
N GLY A 242 -8.02 8.18 30.92
CA GLY A 242 -9.35 8.23 31.52
C GLY A 242 -9.95 6.85 31.73
N ARG A 243 -9.85 5.96 30.72
CA ARG A 243 -10.31 4.57 30.83
C ARG A 243 -9.52 3.78 31.87
N LEU A 244 -8.19 3.92 31.90
CA LEU A 244 -7.32 3.26 32.90
C LEU A 244 -7.66 3.70 34.34
N ARG A 245 -7.87 5.00 34.56
CA ARG A 245 -8.30 5.50 35.88
C ARG A 245 -9.70 5.02 36.26
N ALA A 246 -10.62 4.96 35.30
CA ALA A 246 -11.99 4.50 35.54
C ALA A 246 -12.03 3.04 36.01
N ILE A 247 -11.27 2.15 35.37
CA ILE A 247 -11.19 0.75 35.80
C ILE A 247 -10.47 0.61 37.16
N GLY A 248 -9.49 1.47 37.46
CA GLY A 248 -8.83 1.53 38.77
C GLY A 248 -9.82 1.91 39.88
N ARG A 249 -10.62 2.96 39.69
CA ARG A 249 -11.68 3.33 40.64
C ARG A 249 -12.75 2.24 40.79
N ALA A 250 -13.12 1.57 39.70
CA ALA A 250 -14.07 0.46 39.77
C ALA A 250 -13.55 -0.71 40.63
N LEU A 251 -12.24 -0.98 40.59
CA LEU A 251 -11.58 -1.94 41.49
C LEU A 251 -11.62 -1.46 42.95
N GLU A 252 -11.28 -0.19 43.22
CA GLU A 252 -11.31 0.40 44.56
C GLU A 252 -12.71 0.34 45.20
N MET A 253 -13.75 0.62 44.40
CA MET A 253 -15.16 0.53 44.81
C MET A 253 -15.69 -0.89 44.89
N ARG A 254 -14.86 -1.91 44.64
CA ARG A 254 -15.24 -3.34 44.58
C ARG A 254 -16.33 -3.65 43.55
N ALA A 255 -16.52 -2.78 42.56
CA ALA A 255 -17.41 -3.00 41.43
C ALA A 255 -16.80 -3.95 40.37
N MET A 256 -15.51 -4.27 40.51
CA MET A 256 -14.77 -5.13 39.61
C MET A 256 -13.74 -5.96 40.37
N SER A 257 -13.51 -7.21 39.96
CA SER A 257 -12.49 -8.09 40.57
C SER A 257 -11.07 -7.75 40.10
N VAL A 258 -10.05 -8.19 40.85
CA VAL A 258 -8.63 -8.02 40.48
C VAL A 258 -8.32 -8.70 39.14
N ALA A 259 -8.91 -9.86 38.88
CA ALA A 259 -8.73 -10.59 37.62
C ALA A 259 -9.32 -9.81 36.42
N GLN A 260 -10.54 -9.28 36.58
CA GLN A 260 -11.18 -8.43 35.55
C GLN A 260 -10.40 -7.15 35.32
N HIS A 261 -9.95 -6.48 36.38
CA HIS A 261 -9.10 -5.29 36.28
C HIS A 261 -7.83 -5.57 35.47
N THR A 262 -7.15 -6.67 35.79
CA THR A 262 -5.91 -7.07 35.12
C THR A 262 -6.15 -7.37 33.64
N ALA A 263 -7.25 -8.05 33.31
CA ALA A 263 -7.63 -8.36 31.93
C ALA A 263 -7.95 -7.10 31.11
N GLU A 264 -8.80 -6.20 31.65
CA GLU A 264 -9.15 -4.92 31.01
C GLU A 264 -7.92 -4.04 30.79
N ARG A 265 -7.10 -3.88 31.84
CA ARG A 265 -5.85 -3.08 31.77
C ARG A 265 -4.92 -3.65 30.70
N THR A 266 -4.72 -4.96 30.69
CA THR A 266 -3.85 -5.61 29.70
C THR A 266 -4.39 -5.41 28.29
N MET A 267 -5.70 -5.57 28.08
CA MET A 267 -6.34 -5.35 26.78
C MET A 267 -6.16 -3.91 26.27
N ILE A 268 -6.35 -2.91 27.14
CA ILE A 268 -6.15 -1.49 26.79
C ILE A 268 -4.69 -1.24 26.38
N LEU A 269 -3.74 -1.71 27.18
CA LEU A 269 -2.32 -1.48 26.94
C LEU A 269 -1.81 -2.26 25.71
N ASP A 270 -2.31 -3.47 25.46
CA ASP A 270 -1.95 -4.27 24.28
C ASP A 270 -2.57 -3.71 22.99
N ALA A 271 -3.77 -3.14 23.06
CA ALA A 271 -4.37 -2.40 21.95
C ALA A 271 -3.61 -1.11 21.63
N LEU A 272 -2.99 -0.47 22.64
CA LEU A 272 -2.10 0.67 22.45
C LEU A 272 -0.77 0.23 21.83
N MET A 273 -0.02 -0.63 22.51
CA MET A 273 1.25 -1.19 22.04
C MET A 273 1.58 -2.48 22.81
N PRO A 274 1.54 -3.68 22.19
CA PRO A 274 1.72 -4.94 22.90
C PRO A 274 3.16 -5.16 23.34
N ALA A 275 3.36 -5.66 24.56
CA ALA A 275 4.69 -6.04 25.07
C ALA A 275 5.22 -7.32 24.39
N THR A 276 4.32 -8.21 23.96
CA THR A 276 4.64 -9.45 23.25
C THR A 276 3.78 -9.56 21.98
N PRO A 277 4.24 -9.01 20.84
CA PRO A 277 3.46 -9.02 19.61
C PRO A 277 3.21 -10.44 19.09
N VAL A 278 1.94 -10.79 18.87
CA VAL A 278 1.56 -12.06 18.24
C VAL A 278 1.69 -11.99 16.71
N ALA A 279 1.37 -10.83 16.14
CA ALA A 279 1.52 -10.52 14.72
C ALA A 279 2.54 -9.39 14.56
N ILE A 280 3.50 -9.59 13.66
CA ILE A 280 4.63 -8.69 13.42
C ILE A 280 4.45 -8.05 12.04
N ALA A 281 4.72 -6.73 11.94
CA ALA A 281 4.68 -6.00 10.68
C ALA A 281 5.80 -6.42 9.73
N ASN A 282 5.69 -6.06 8.45
CA ASN A 282 6.79 -6.24 7.51
C ASN A 282 8.01 -5.39 7.97
N PRO A 283 9.25 -5.87 7.79
CA PRO A 283 10.42 -5.05 8.02
C PRO A 283 10.36 -3.80 7.14
N GLY A 284 10.73 -2.64 7.69
CA GLY A 284 10.79 -1.41 6.90
C GLY A 284 11.86 -1.54 5.82
N GLU A 285 11.53 -1.02 4.63
CA GLU A 285 12.43 -1.08 3.49
C GLU A 285 13.49 0.02 3.57
N PRO A 286 14.73 -0.24 3.15
CA PRO A 286 15.73 0.81 3.03
C PRO A 286 15.27 1.86 2.01
N PRO A 287 15.57 3.15 2.25
CA PRO A 287 15.20 4.20 1.32
C PRO A 287 15.82 3.94 -0.06
N GLN A 288 15.05 4.20 -1.11
CA GLN A 288 15.47 4.02 -2.49
C GLN A 288 15.82 5.38 -3.09
N GLY A 289 17.12 5.59 -3.32
CA GLY A 289 17.64 6.84 -3.88
C GLY A 289 17.75 7.99 -2.87
N LEU A 290 18.37 9.08 -3.32
CA LEU A 290 18.78 10.21 -2.47
C LEU A 290 17.60 10.95 -1.84
N MET A 291 16.48 11.09 -2.57
CA MET A 291 15.31 11.83 -2.08
C MET A 291 14.65 11.11 -0.89
N GLN A 292 14.40 9.80 -1.00
CA GLN A 292 13.84 9.02 0.10
C GLN A 292 14.79 8.94 1.30
N ALA A 293 16.10 8.91 1.07
CA ALA A 293 17.09 8.94 2.14
C ALA A 293 17.07 10.28 2.89
N ALA A 294 16.96 11.41 2.17
CA ALA A 294 16.82 12.73 2.79
C ALA A 294 15.54 12.84 3.62
N ASP A 295 14.41 12.32 3.13
CA ASP A 295 13.15 12.31 3.88
C ASP A 295 13.23 11.41 5.13
N ALA A 296 13.89 10.25 5.02
CA ALA A 296 14.12 9.35 6.16
C ALA A 296 14.98 10.01 7.25
N VAL A 297 16.03 10.75 6.86
CA VAL A 297 16.87 11.51 7.82
C VAL A 297 16.06 12.63 8.48
N ARG A 298 15.27 13.39 7.70
CA ARG A 298 14.41 14.46 8.24
C ARG A 298 13.40 13.92 9.26
N ARG A 299 12.77 12.78 8.97
CA ARG A 299 11.90 12.07 9.91
C ARG A 299 12.65 11.69 11.18
N LEU A 300 13.87 11.16 11.05
CA LEU A 300 14.68 10.75 12.19
C LEU A 300 15.09 11.92 13.09
N GLU A 301 15.39 13.08 12.50
CA GLU A 301 15.66 14.33 13.23
C GLU A 301 14.44 14.78 14.03
N LYS A 302 13.25 14.80 13.41
CA LYS A 302 11.99 15.09 14.10
C LYS A 302 11.75 14.14 15.28
N LEU A 303 11.94 12.83 15.10
CA LEU A 303 11.74 11.84 16.16
C LEU A 303 12.68 12.07 17.36
N LYS A 304 13.91 12.53 17.10
CA LYS A 304 14.88 12.89 18.13
C LYS A 304 14.45 14.16 18.87
N GLU A 305 14.00 15.20 18.17
CA GLU A 305 13.50 16.45 18.75
C GLU A 305 12.27 16.21 19.65
N GLU A 306 11.38 15.30 19.25
CA GLU A 306 10.22 14.90 20.05
C GLU A 306 10.54 13.93 21.21
N HIS A 307 11.83 13.60 21.40
CA HIS A 307 12.34 12.69 22.43
C HIS A 307 11.70 11.29 22.36
N LEU A 308 11.36 10.82 21.14
CA LEU A 308 10.83 9.47 20.91
C LEU A 308 11.96 8.44 20.74
N ILE A 309 13.12 8.90 20.28
CA ILE A 309 14.34 8.11 20.12
C ILE A 309 15.51 8.76 20.86
N THR A 310 16.46 7.95 21.29
CA THR A 310 17.70 8.39 21.92
C THR A 310 18.73 8.85 20.88
N SER A 311 19.75 9.61 21.32
CA SER A 311 20.87 10.00 20.45
C SER A 311 21.62 8.78 19.87
N ASP A 312 21.75 7.70 20.63
CA ASP A 312 22.40 6.46 20.18
C ASP A 312 21.55 5.72 19.13
N GLU A 313 20.24 5.72 19.29
CA GLU A 313 19.31 5.16 18.30
C GLU A 313 19.31 5.98 17.00
N TYR A 314 19.29 7.32 17.11
CA TYR A 314 19.41 8.23 15.98
C TYR A 314 20.69 7.97 15.18
N THR A 315 21.85 7.93 15.84
CA THR A 315 23.14 7.74 15.15
C THR A 315 23.22 6.40 14.43
N LYS A 316 22.73 5.32 15.06
CA LYS A 316 22.69 3.97 14.45
C LYS A 316 21.78 3.93 13.23
N GLU A 317 20.57 4.46 13.33
CA GLU A 317 19.59 4.43 12.23
C GLU A 317 20.06 5.32 11.06
N ARG A 318 20.60 6.51 11.34
CA ARG A 318 21.20 7.39 10.34
C ARG A 318 22.35 6.70 9.59
N ALA A 319 23.25 6.04 10.31
CA ALA A 319 24.34 5.29 9.69
C ALA A 319 23.83 4.12 8.84
N ALA A 320 22.70 3.50 9.20
CA ALA A 320 22.07 2.46 8.41
C ALA A 320 21.45 3.01 7.11
N ILE A 321 20.83 4.19 7.16
CA ILE A 321 20.32 4.91 5.98
C ILE A 321 21.48 5.25 5.03
N GLU A 322 22.56 5.82 5.55
CA GLU A 322 23.74 6.17 4.76
C GLU A 322 24.39 4.94 4.12
N ARG A 323 24.49 3.83 4.86
CA ARG A 323 25.01 2.56 4.33
C ARG A 323 24.13 1.98 3.22
N ALA A 324 22.82 2.18 3.28
CA ALA A 324 21.90 1.77 2.22
C ALA A 324 22.08 2.59 0.93
N MET A 325 22.63 3.80 1.03
CA MET A 325 22.93 4.69 -0.10
C MET A 325 24.32 4.50 -0.70
N GLN A 326 25.24 3.86 0.01
CA GLN A 326 26.55 3.55 -0.54
C GLN A 326 26.41 2.51 -1.65
N PRO A 327 26.99 2.75 -2.85
CA PRO A 327 27.12 1.70 -3.85
C PRO A 327 27.85 0.53 -3.21
N ALA A 328 27.38 -0.70 -3.48
CA ALA A 328 28.04 -1.90 -2.98
C ALA A 328 29.54 -1.76 -3.27
N PRO A 329 30.44 -1.93 -2.27
CA PRO A 329 31.86 -1.83 -2.53
C PRO A 329 32.18 -2.76 -3.68
N MET A 330 32.81 -2.22 -4.74
CA MET A 330 33.36 -3.04 -5.81
C MET A 330 34.17 -4.13 -5.13
N LYS A 331 33.75 -5.38 -5.32
CA LYS A 331 34.55 -6.53 -4.90
C LYS A 331 35.96 -6.24 -5.45
N PRO A 332 37.00 -6.23 -4.60
CA PRO A 332 38.35 -6.18 -5.11
C PRO A 332 38.47 -7.36 -6.08
N THR A 333 38.74 -7.05 -7.34
CA THR A 333 39.23 -8.02 -8.31
C THR A 333 40.60 -8.45 -7.82
N THR A 334 40.61 -9.38 -6.85
CA THR A 334 41.82 -10.08 -6.47
C THR A 334 42.23 -10.91 -7.67
N SER A 335 43.28 -10.40 -8.31
CA SER A 335 44.18 -11.08 -9.21
C SER A 335 44.29 -12.58 -8.91
N LYS A 336 44.21 -13.36 -9.98
CA LYS A 336 44.63 -14.77 -10.03
C LYS A 336 46.00 -14.94 -9.36
N ALA A 337 46.04 -15.74 -8.31
CA ALA A 337 47.22 -16.47 -7.84
C ALA A 337 46.76 -17.77 -7.15
N PRO A 338 47.57 -18.84 -7.17
CA PRO A 338 47.18 -20.12 -7.75
C PRO A 338 46.41 -21.04 -6.82
N SER A 339 45.55 -21.84 -7.45
CA SER A 339 44.80 -22.96 -6.90
C SER A 339 45.71 -23.95 -6.17
N ALA A 340 45.65 -23.96 -4.84
CA ALA A 340 46.00 -25.13 -4.05
C ALA A 340 44.75 -26.00 -3.92
N GLN A 341 44.68 -27.03 -4.74
CA GLN A 341 43.78 -28.16 -4.55
C GLN A 341 44.13 -28.83 -3.21
N ASN A 342 43.16 -28.94 -2.30
CA ASN A 342 42.84 -30.18 -1.58
C ASN A 342 41.68 -29.97 -0.60
N GLY A 343 40.59 -30.69 -0.86
CA GLY A 343 39.39 -30.73 -0.02
C GLY A 343 38.17 -31.05 -0.87
N GLY A 344 37.97 -32.33 -1.19
CA GLY A 344 37.02 -32.84 -2.17
C GLY A 344 35.62 -32.20 -2.14
N GLU A 345 35.22 -31.68 -3.29
CA GLU A 345 33.84 -31.32 -3.61
C GLU A 345 32.99 -32.60 -3.64
N PRO A 346 31.92 -32.74 -2.83
CA PRO A 346 31.05 -33.90 -2.94
C PRO A 346 30.29 -33.82 -4.27
N ALA A 347 30.39 -34.91 -5.04
CA ALA A 347 29.76 -35.10 -6.35
C ALA A 347 28.38 -34.43 -6.45
N ALA A 348 28.15 -33.69 -7.54
CA ALA A 348 26.88 -33.04 -7.84
C ALA A 348 25.71 -34.02 -7.70
N LEU A 349 24.99 -33.90 -6.59
CA LEU A 349 23.84 -34.74 -6.27
C LEU A 349 22.74 -34.46 -7.29
N LYS A 350 22.29 -35.47 -8.05
CA LYS A 350 21.15 -35.36 -8.98
C LYS A 350 19.93 -36.13 -8.46
N GLY A 351 18.72 -35.65 -8.79
CA GLY A 351 17.43 -36.30 -8.52
C GLY A 351 16.75 -35.94 -7.18
N PHE A 352 15.59 -36.54 -6.94
CA PHE A 352 14.81 -36.33 -5.71
C PHE A 352 15.48 -37.01 -4.50
N ARG A 353 15.89 -36.20 -3.52
CA ARG A 353 16.48 -36.68 -2.27
C ARG A 353 15.57 -36.32 -1.08
N PRO A 354 15.54 -37.15 -0.03
CA PRO A 354 14.85 -36.82 1.21
C PRO A 354 15.40 -35.53 1.81
N GLY A 355 14.51 -34.73 2.39
CA GLY A 355 14.83 -33.47 3.05
C GLY A 355 13.73 -33.11 4.05
N VAL A 356 13.80 -31.91 4.60
CA VAL A 356 12.79 -31.37 5.50
C VAL A 356 12.35 -29.99 5.05
N HIS A 357 11.05 -29.72 5.11
CA HIS A 357 10.48 -28.38 4.95
C HIS A 357 10.42 -27.72 6.33
N LEU A 358 11.15 -26.61 6.48
CA LEU A 358 11.35 -25.94 7.76
C LEU A 358 10.48 -24.70 7.93
N ALA A 359 10.13 -24.00 6.85
CA ALA A 359 9.24 -22.83 6.88
C ALA A 359 8.79 -22.42 5.47
N SER A 360 7.68 -21.70 5.36
CA SER A 360 7.22 -21.05 4.12
C SER A 360 7.21 -19.53 4.28
N TYR A 361 7.75 -18.82 3.31
CA TYR A 361 7.89 -17.36 3.32
C TYR A 361 7.14 -16.71 2.16
N ARG A 362 6.91 -15.40 2.21
CA ARG A 362 6.28 -14.65 1.12
C ARG A 362 7.26 -14.21 0.01
N SER A 363 8.57 -14.33 0.25
CA SER A 363 9.60 -14.03 -0.75
C SER A 363 10.79 -14.98 -0.65
N LYS A 364 11.54 -15.14 -1.76
CA LYS A 364 12.77 -15.94 -1.80
C LYS A 364 13.81 -15.41 -0.81
N ARG A 365 14.00 -14.08 -0.79
CA ARG A 365 14.96 -13.41 0.11
C ARG A 365 14.63 -13.64 1.59
N ALA A 366 13.35 -13.65 1.96
CA ALA A 366 12.94 -13.96 3.33
C ALA A 366 13.27 -15.42 3.71
N ALA A 367 13.14 -16.36 2.77
CA ALA A 367 13.56 -17.75 2.98
C ALA A 367 15.08 -17.88 3.21
N ASP A 368 15.90 -17.15 2.44
CA ASP A 368 17.36 -17.13 2.61
C ASP A 368 17.79 -16.51 3.95
N ILE A 369 17.11 -15.46 4.41
CA ILE A 369 17.32 -14.88 5.74
C ILE A 369 16.91 -15.87 6.83
N GLY A 370 15.74 -16.50 6.68
CA GLY A 370 15.23 -17.52 7.58
C GLY A 370 16.19 -18.68 7.77
N TRP A 371 16.83 -19.14 6.68
CA TRP A 371 17.88 -20.15 6.73
C TRP A 371 19.08 -19.72 7.59
N ARG A 372 19.60 -18.51 7.39
CA ARG A 372 20.71 -17.97 8.19
C ARG A 372 20.35 -17.87 9.68
N LYS A 373 19.10 -17.55 10.01
CA LYS A 373 18.61 -17.54 11.40
C LYS A 373 18.61 -18.94 12.00
N LEU A 374 18.10 -19.92 11.25
CA LEU A 374 18.09 -21.33 11.66
C LEU A 374 19.51 -21.89 11.83
N LEU A 375 20.47 -21.47 10.99
CA LEU A 375 21.87 -21.83 11.18
C LEU A 375 22.45 -21.26 12.49
N LYS A 376 22.01 -20.08 12.93
CA LYS A 376 22.45 -19.50 14.22
C LYS A 376 21.80 -20.18 15.42
N SER A 377 20.50 -20.48 15.37
CA SER A 377 19.78 -21.08 16.50
C SER A 377 19.98 -22.60 16.60
N ASP A 378 20.14 -23.28 15.46
CA ASP A 378 20.05 -24.73 15.34
C ASP A 378 21.22 -25.33 14.54
N ALA A 379 22.39 -24.69 14.59
CA ALA A 379 23.62 -25.10 13.89
C ALA A 379 23.90 -26.61 13.99
N ARG A 380 23.72 -27.19 15.18
CA ARG A 380 23.96 -28.63 15.44
C ARG A 380 23.02 -29.56 14.68
N LEU A 381 21.78 -29.14 14.41
CA LEU A 381 20.79 -29.95 13.69
C LEU A 381 20.94 -29.81 12.18
N LEU A 382 21.46 -28.68 11.70
CA LEU A 382 21.55 -28.33 10.28
C LEU A 382 22.95 -28.52 9.70
N ARG A 383 23.92 -28.95 10.51
CA ARG A 383 25.30 -29.18 10.08
C ARG A 383 25.34 -30.20 8.93
N GLY A 384 25.93 -29.79 7.81
CA GLY A 384 26.07 -30.63 6.61
C GLY A 384 24.83 -30.67 5.70
N LEU A 385 23.79 -29.89 6.01
CA LEU A 385 22.63 -29.70 5.13
C LEU A 385 22.75 -28.37 4.38
N SER A 386 22.34 -28.38 3.12
CA SER A 386 22.16 -27.19 2.29
C SER A 386 20.68 -26.80 2.25
N HIS A 387 20.41 -25.51 2.06
CA HIS A 387 19.03 -25.06 1.86
C HIS A 387 18.64 -25.02 0.39
N HIS A 388 17.35 -25.19 0.16
CA HIS A 388 16.71 -25.04 -1.12
C HIS A 388 15.40 -24.26 -0.93
N VAL A 389 15.14 -23.31 -1.82
CA VAL A 389 13.94 -22.46 -1.75
C VAL A 389 13.07 -22.75 -2.96
N GLU A 390 11.93 -23.38 -2.72
CA GLU A 390 10.97 -23.74 -3.77
C GLU A 390 9.80 -22.76 -3.79
N ARG A 391 9.51 -22.18 -4.96
CA ARG A 391 8.32 -21.33 -5.15
C ARG A 391 7.10 -22.23 -5.37
N VAL A 392 6.07 -22.04 -4.55
CA VAL A 392 4.80 -22.79 -4.62
C VAL A 392 3.64 -21.81 -4.64
N ASP A 393 2.75 -21.96 -5.61
CA ASP A 393 1.48 -21.24 -5.64
C ASP A 393 0.40 -22.07 -4.92
N LEU A 394 -0.24 -21.49 -3.90
CA LEU A 394 -1.29 -22.14 -3.12
C LEU A 394 -2.70 -21.70 -3.54
N GLY A 395 -2.84 -20.99 -4.67
CA GLY A 395 -4.11 -20.57 -5.26
C GLY A 395 -4.70 -19.29 -4.66
N GLY A 396 -5.81 -18.82 -5.25
CA GLY A 396 -6.29 -17.43 -5.20
C GLY A 396 -6.54 -16.78 -3.82
N ARG A 397 -6.70 -17.54 -2.73
CA ARG A 397 -6.82 -16.97 -1.36
C ARG A 397 -5.50 -16.98 -0.58
N LYS A 398 -4.56 -17.86 -0.93
CA LYS A 398 -3.30 -18.03 -0.18
C LYS A 398 -2.12 -17.41 -0.93
N GLY A 399 -2.14 -17.35 -2.25
CA GLY A 399 -1.10 -16.76 -3.08
C GLY A 399 0.21 -17.53 -3.06
N ILE A 400 1.27 -16.87 -3.53
CA ILE A 400 2.60 -17.48 -3.71
C ILE A 400 3.35 -17.54 -2.36
N TYR A 401 4.04 -18.66 -2.15
CA TYR A 401 4.96 -18.90 -1.05
C TYR A 401 6.28 -19.48 -1.52
N TYR A 402 7.31 -19.29 -0.72
CA TYR A 402 8.66 -19.79 -0.91
C TYR A 402 8.99 -20.74 0.25
N ARG A 403 8.96 -22.04 -0.04
CA ARG A 403 9.21 -23.12 0.94
C ARG A 403 10.71 -23.29 1.13
N LEU A 404 11.17 -23.02 2.35
CA LEU A 404 12.54 -23.29 2.79
C LEU A 404 12.68 -24.77 3.15
N LYS A 405 13.41 -25.50 2.33
CA LYS A 405 13.74 -26.90 2.53
C LYS A 405 15.22 -27.07 2.87
N ALA A 406 15.56 -28.09 3.66
CA ALA A 406 16.94 -28.43 4.01
C ALA A 406 17.23 -29.91 3.72
N GLY A 407 18.37 -30.17 3.09
CA GLY A 407 18.81 -31.51 2.71
C GLY A 407 20.18 -31.47 2.00
N PRO A 408 20.63 -32.58 1.42
CA PRO A 408 19.98 -33.88 1.39
C PRO A 408 20.07 -34.62 2.74
N LEU A 409 19.11 -35.52 2.99
CA LEU A 409 19.13 -36.47 4.10
C LEU A 409 19.27 -37.90 3.56
N LYS A 410 19.85 -38.79 4.39
CA LYS A 410 20.15 -40.18 4.00
C LYS A 410 18.91 -40.97 3.58
N ASN A 411 17.79 -40.81 4.30
CA ASN A 411 16.53 -41.51 4.05
C ASN A 411 15.35 -40.77 4.72
N ASN A 412 14.13 -41.26 4.51
CA ASN A 412 12.91 -40.69 5.10
C ASN A 412 12.88 -40.78 6.64
N ASP A 413 13.51 -41.80 7.23
CA ASP A 413 13.57 -41.93 8.69
C ASP A 413 14.47 -40.88 9.33
N ALA A 414 15.57 -40.50 8.66
CA ALA A 414 16.41 -39.38 9.04
C ALA A 414 15.63 -38.05 8.98
N ALA A 415 14.78 -37.85 7.97
CA ALA A 415 13.90 -36.68 7.87
C ALA A 415 12.86 -36.62 9.00
N LYS A 416 12.21 -37.76 9.31
CA LYS A 416 11.28 -37.87 10.45
C LYS A 416 11.99 -37.59 11.78
N ALA A 417 13.18 -38.18 11.99
CA ALA A 417 13.97 -37.97 13.20
C ALA A 417 14.41 -36.52 13.38
N LEU A 418 14.85 -35.87 12.29
CA LEU A 418 15.20 -34.45 12.30
C LEU A 418 13.97 -33.60 12.66
N CYS A 419 12.81 -33.85 12.05
CA CYS A 419 11.60 -33.13 12.38
C CYS A 419 11.11 -33.34 13.81
N ARG A 420 11.30 -34.52 14.42
CA ARG A 420 11.02 -34.70 15.85
C ARG A 420 11.87 -33.77 16.72
N LYS A 421 13.14 -33.58 16.40
CA LYS A 421 14.05 -32.66 17.13
C LYS A 421 13.62 -31.19 16.97
N PHE A 422 13.21 -30.78 15.78
CA PHE A 422 12.66 -29.44 15.53
C PHE A 422 11.33 -29.20 16.28
N LYS A 423 10.40 -30.17 16.22
CA LYS A 423 9.10 -30.07 16.91
C LYS A 423 9.24 -30.06 18.44
N ALA A 424 10.19 -30.80 19.00
CA ALA A 424 10.50 -30.73 20.43
C ALA A 424 10.93 -29.32 20.89
N ARG A 425 11.45 -28.50 19.96
CA ARG A 425 11.80 -27.09 20.18
C ARG A 425 10.68 -26.12 19.75
N ARG A 426 9.45 -26.62 19.56
CA ARG A 426 8.29 -25.87 19.06
C ARG A 426 8.53 -25.21 17.69
N GLN A 427 9.44 -25.74 16.88
CA GLN A 427 9.70 -25.28 15.52
C GLN A 427 8.96 -26.16 14.51
N TYR A 428 8.47 -25.54 13.44
CA TYR A 428 7.82 -26.26 12.34
C TYR A 428 8.84 -27.13 11.59
N CYS A 429 8.45 -28.37 11.27
CA CYS A 429 9.21 -29.23 10.38
C CYS A 429 8.30 -30.33 9.82
N VAL A 430 8.36 -30.54 8.51
CA VAL A 430 7.67 -31.65 7.83
C VAL A 430 8.65 -32.36 6.88
N PRO A 431 8.75 -33.70 6.89
CA PRO A 431 9.54 -34.43 5.91
C PRO A 431 9.08 -34.14 4.48
N THR A 432 10.02 -33.98 3.55
CA THR A 432 9.72 -33.66 2.15
C THR A 432 10.79 -34.24 1.23
N MET A 433 10.57 -34.11 -0.07
CA MET A 433 11.58 -34.41 -1.09
C MET A 433 12.09 -33.09 -1.69
N ILE A 434 13.38 -33.03 -1.98
CA ILE A 434 14.06 -31.92 -2.64
C ILE A 434 14.62 -32.45 -3.95
N ASN A 435 14.33 -31.78 -5.06
CA ASN A 435 14.96 -32.10 -6.33
C ASN A 435 16.31 -31.37 -6.43
N PHE A 436 17.40 -32.11 -6.60
CA PHE A 436 18.76 -31.57 -6.72
C PHE A 436 19.28 -31.54 -8.17
N GLY A 437 18.40 -31.47 -9.17
CA GLY A 437 18.76 -31.34 -10.58
C GLY A 437 17.60 -30.87 -11.42
#